data_AF-A0A5J6UCY5-F1
#
_entry.id   AF-A0A5J6UCY5-F1
#
_cell.length_a   1.000
_cell.length_b   1.000
_cell.length_c   1.000
_cell.angle_alpha   90.00
_cell.angle_beta   90.00
_cell.angle_gamma   90.00
#
_symmetry.space_group_name_H-M   'P 1'
#
loop_
_entity.id
_entity.type
_entity.pdbx_description
1 polymer ?
#
loop_
_entity_poly.entity_id
_entity_poly.type
_entity_poly.pdbx_seq_one_letter_code
_entity_poly.pdbx_strand_id
1 'polypeptide(L)'
;MSEVRITGAEGPDGLSLRTEGLSARGRPELAVSGLPPYLGHGWARVLGALAGRVAAAPETPAEVTLAPGAVVRLRRSGDTLTPVPPAPGADPGEWRRELVVRLFPEASA
;
A
#
# COMPACT_ATOMS: atom_id res chain seq x y z
N MET A 1 -4.26 -18.01 13.42
CA MET A 1 -4.31 -16.96 12.39
C MET A 1 -3.86 -15.67 13.03
N SER A 2 -2.72 -15.09 12.62
CA SER A 2 -2.31 -13.76 13.13
C SER A 2 -3.00 -12.68 12.31
N GLU A 3 -3.73 -11.78 12.96
CA GLU A 3 -4.38 -10.65 12.30
C GLU A 3 -3.34 -9.65 11.77
N VAL A 4 -3.60 -9.02 10.62
CA VAL A 4 -2.83 -7.86 10.14
C VAL A 4 -3.75 -6.65 10.25
N ARG A 5 -3.35 -5.65 11.03
CA ARG A 5 -4.07 -4.40 11.21
C ARG A 5 -3.47 -3.32 10.34
N ILE A 6 -4.27 -2.33 9.98
CA ILE A 6 -3.80 -1.12 9.30
C ILE A 6 -4.07 0.04 10.23
N THR A 7 -3.01 0.70 10.68
CA THR A 7 -3.07 1.87 11.54
C THR A 7 -2.78 3.12 10.71
N GLY A 8 -3.43 4.22 11.08
CA GLY A 8 -3.30 5.50 10.41
C GLY A 8 -2.99 6.62 11.40
N ALA A 9 -2.12 7.54 11.01
CA ALA A 9 -1.78 8.72 11.78
C ALA A 9 -1.70 9.94 10.86
N GLU A 10 -2.40 11.00 11.21
CA GLU A 10 -2.28 12.29 10.54
C GLU A 10 -1.09 13.07 11.09
N GLY A 11 -0.34 13.73 10.21
CA GLY A 11 0.79 14.57 10.55
C GLY A 11 0.91 15.77 9.60
N PRO A 12 1.94 16.61 9.78
CA PRO A 12 2.13 17.83 8.97
C PRO A 12 2.32 17.54 7.48
N ASP A 13 2.87 16.37 7.14
CA ASP A 13 3.10 15.95 5.75
C ASP A 13 1.88 15.24 5.13
N GLY A 14 0.79 15.06 5.90
CA GLY A 14 -0.42 14.34 5.50
C GLY A 14 -0.63 13.05 6.29
N LEU A 15 -1.49 12.19 5.76
CA LEU A 15 -1.85 10.92 6.37
C LEU A 15 -0.75 9.87 6.09
N SER A 16 -0.36 9.17 7.15
CA SER A 16 0.49 7.98 7.07
C SER A 16 -0.30 6.75 7.44
N LEU A 17 -0.14 5.67 6.68
CA LEU A 17 -0.75 4.37 6.93
C LEU A 17 0.33 3.30 7.02
N ARG A 18 0.17 2.35 7.94
CA ARG A 18 1.12 1.26 8.16
C ARG A 18 0.39 -0.03 8.50
N THR A 19 0.94 -1.17 8.08
CA THR A 19 0.50 -2.47 8.57
C THR A 19 1.17 -2.83 9.89
N GLU A 20 0.45 -3.58 10.71
CA GLU A 20 0.95 -4.22 11.92
C GLU A 20 0.58 -5.70 11.91
N GLY A 21 1.58 -6.58 11.95
CA GLY A 21 1.39 -8.03 12.07
C GLY A 21 2.03 -8.85 10.94
N LEU A 22 2.54 -8.23 9.88
CA LEU A 22 3.32 -8.95 8.84
C LEU A 22 4.65 -9.43 9.40
N SER A 23 5.27 -8.64 10.26
CA SER A 23 6.55 -8.95 10.94
C SER A 23 6.48 -10.23 11.76
N ALA A 24 5.35 -10.50 12.42
CA ALA A 24 5.08 -11.75 13.14
C ALA A 24 5.07 -12.98 12.22
N ARG A 25 4.98 -12.78 10.90
CA ARG A 25 5.08 -13.82 9.86
C ARG A 25 6.41 -13.80 9.11
N GLY A 26 7.42 -13.10 9.64
CA GLY A 26 8.72 -12.97 8.98
C GLY A 26 8.64 -12.17 7.67
N ARG A 27 7.73 -11.20 7.59
CA ARG A 27 7.59 -10.30 6.44
C ARG A 27 7.72 -8.84 6.88
N PRO A 28 8.36 -7.96 6.10
CA PRO A 28 8.34 -6.54 6.38
C PRO A 28 6.93 -5.96 6.47
N GLU A 29 6.72 -4.98 7.34
CA GLU A 29 5.49 -4.21 7.34
C GLU A 29 5.42 -3.32 6.08
N LEU A 30 4.22 -3.05 5.60
CA LEU A 30 3.96 -2.07 4.54
C LEU A 30 3.71 -0.70 5.17
N ALA A 31 4.28 0.34 4.59
CA ALA A 31 4.07 1.71 5.05
C ALA A 31 3.98 2.68 3.87
N VAL A 32 3.07 3.63 3.96
CA VAL A 32 2.93 4.76 3.04
C VAL A 32 2.71 6.03 3.83
N SER A 33 3.35 7.11 3.40
CA SER A 33 3.27 8.43 4.04
C SER A 33 2.97 9.52 3.02
N GLY A 34 2.56 10.67 3.52
CA GLY A 34 2.23 11.84 2.72
C GLY A 34 1.01 11.64 1.84
N LEU A 35 0.03 10.85 2.30
CA LEU A 35 -1.25 10.73 1.61
C LEU A 35 -2.11 11.95 1.91
N PRO A 36 -2.79 12.53 0.89
CA PRO A 36 -3.93 13.40 1.14
C PRO A 36 -4.99 12.67 2.01
N PRO A 37 -5.58 13.31 3.04
CA PRO A 37 -6.52 12.64 3.95
C PRO A 37 -7.69 11.94 3.25
N TYR A 38 -8.21 12.52 2.17
CA TYR A 38 -9.32 11.95 1.40
C TYR A 38 -8.98 10.60 0.74
N LEU A 39 -7.69 10.27 0.58
CA LEU A 39 -7.24 8.99 0.04
C LEU A 39 -7.08 7.89 1.11
N GLY A 40 -7.22 8.22 2.40
CA GLY A 40 -6.92 7.32 3.50
C GLY A 40 -7.68 6.00 3.47
N HIS A 41 -9.01 6.06 3.28
CA HIS A 41 -9.83 4.85 3.23
C HIS A 41 -9.48 3.96 2.03
N GLY A 42 -9.32 4.55 0.84
CA GLY A 42 -8.93 3.83 -0.37
C GLY A 42 -7.55 3.17 -0.21
N TRP A 43 -6.58 3.90 0.35
CA TRP A 43 -5.23 3.38 0.59
C TRP A 43 -5.15 2.34 1.69
N ALA A 44 -6.02 2.38 2.69
CA ALA A 44 -6.15 1.28 3.64
C ALA A 44 -6.59 -0.02 2.93
N ARG A 45 -7.55 0.05 2.00
CA ARG A 45 -7.95 -1.12 1.20
C ARG A 45 -6.83 -1.62 0.29
N VAL A 46 -6.06 -0.71 -0.35
CA VAL A 46 -4.88 -1.06 -1.14
C VAL A 46 -3.83 -1.78 -0.28
N LEU A 47 -3.50 -1.25 0.90
CA LEU A 47 -2.55 -1.87 1.82
C LEU A 47 -3.02 -3.25 2.29
N GLY A 48 -4.32 -3.43 2.54
CA GLY A 48 -4.87 -4.74 2.89
C GLY A 48 -4.68 -5.77 1.77
N ALA A 49 -4.94 -5.36 0.53
CA ALA A 49 -4.72 -6.23 -0.64
C ALA A 49 -3.24 -6.57 -0.84
N LEU A 50 -2.33 -5.59 -0.68
CA LEU A 50 -0.89 -5.82 -0.74
C LEU A 50 -0.41 -6.74 0.38
N ALA A 51 -0.86 -6.52 1.62
CA ALA A 51 -0.52 -7.34 2.77
C ALA A 51 -0.89 -8.81 2.54
N GLY A 52 -2.06 -9.06 1.96
CA GLY A 52 -2.47 -10.42 1.57
C GLY A 52 -1.51 -11.08 0.58
N ARG A 53 -1.04 -10.34 -0.43
CA ARG A 53 -0.08 -10.86 -1.43
C ARG A 53 1.32 -11.07 -0.85
N VAL A 54 1.82 -10.12 -0.06
CA VAL A 54 3.13 -10.23 0.61
C VAL A 54 3.16 -11.38 1.61
N ALA A 55 2.06 -11.58 2.37
CA ALA A 55 1.96 -12.67 3.33
C ALA A 55 1.87 -14.06 2.67
N ALA A 56 1.31 -14.16 1.46
CA ALA A 56 1.17 -15.40 0.73
C ALA A 56 2.42 -15.77 -0.10
N ALA A 57 3.28 -14.81 -0.41
CA ALA A 57 4.47 -15.03 -1.23
C ALA A 57 5.57 -15.80 -0.46
N PRO A 58 6.29 -16.72 -1.12
CA PRO A 58 7.39 -17.47 -0.48
C PRO A 58 8.54 -16.55 -0.05
N GLU A 59 8.77 -15.49 -0.82
CA GLU A 59 9.74 -14.43 -0.57
C GLU A 59 9.08 -13.05 -0.71
N THR A 60 9.79 -11.98 -0.30
CA THR A 60 9.25 -10.62 -0.40
C THR A 60 9.20 -10.19 -1.87
N PRO A 61 8.02 -9.94 -2.47
CA PRO A 61 7.92 -9.58 -3.86
C PRO A 61 8.41 -8.15 -4.09
N ALA A 62 9.17 -7.92 -5.16
CA ALA A 62 9.54 -6.57 -5.61
C ALA A 62 8.36 -5.85 -6.29
N GLU A 63 7.40 -6.61 -6.81
CA GLU A 63 6.25 -6.09 -7.54
C GLU A 63 5.02 -6.98 -7.29
N VAL A 64 3.85 -6.35 -7.16
CA VAL A 64 2.58 -7.01 -6.90
C VAL A 64 1.53 -6.52 -7.90
N THR A 65 0.91 -7.45 -8.61
CA THR A 65 -0.25 -7.15 -9.47
C THR A 65 -1.53 -7.36 -8.67
N LEU A 66 -2.23 -6.28 -8.33
CA LEU A 66 -3.47 -6.34 -7.54
C LEU A 66 -4.68 -6.66 -8.42
N ALA A 67 -4.72 -6.11 -9.63
CA ALA A 67 -5.72 -6.35 -10.68
C ALA A 67 -5.09 -6.10 -12.07
N PRO A 68 -5.74 -6.48 -13.19
CA PRO A 68 -5.26 -6.13 -14.53
C PRO A 68 -5.00 -4.62 -14.65
N GLY A 69 -3.78 -4.23 -15.01
CA GLY A 69 -3.36 -2.81 -15.11
C GLY A 69 -3.15 -2.09 -13.77
N ALA A 70 -3.23 -2.78 -12.63
CA ALA A 70 -2.97 -2.24 -11.28
C ALA A 70 -1.73 -2.91 -10.67
N VAL A 71 -0.56 -2.52 -11.19
CA VAL A 71 0.75 -3.01 -10.75
C VAL A 71 1.33 -2.03 -9.74
N VAL A 72 1.87 -2.57 -8.64
CA VAL A 72 2.48 -1.82 -7.55
C VAL A 72 3.88 -2.36 -7.30
N ARG A 73 4.90 -1.50 -7.32
CA ARG A 73 6.25 -1.89 -6.90
C ARG A 73 6.40 -1.69 -5.40
N LEU A 74 7.16 -2.57 -4.76
CA LEU A 74 7.47 -2.51 -3.35
C LEU A 74 8.95 -2.16 -3.19
N ARG A 75 9.23 -0.97 -2.69
CA ARG A 75 10.59 -0.51 -2.41
C ARG A 75 10.88 -0.66 -0.92
N ARG A 76 12.00 -1.27 -0.56
CA ARG A 76 12.41 -1.34 0.84
C ARG A 76 12.84 0.05 1.33
N SER A 77 12.33 0.44 2.49
CA SER A 77 12.67 1.68 3.19
C SER A 77 12.85 1.36 4.67
N GLY A 78 14.11 1.21 5.08
CA GLY A 78 14.46 0.64 6.40
C GLY A 78 13.83 -0.74 6.58
N ASP A 79 13.08 -0.92 7.66
CA ASP A 79 12.41 -2.19 7.99
C ASP A 79 11.08 -2.39 7.25
N THR A 80 10.60 -1.38 6.53
CA THR A 80 9.29 -1.42 5.86
C THR A 80 9.41 -1.59 4.34
N LEU A 81 8.29 -1.91 3.70
CA LEU A 81 8.09 -1.86 2.26
C LEU A 81 7.15 -0.70 1.93
N THR A 82 7.60 0.17 1.03
CA THR A 82 6.82 1.31 0.55
C THR A 82 6.25 1.00 -0.83
N PRO A 83 4.92 1.05 -1.01
CA PRO A 83 4.30 1.01 -2.33
C PRO A 83 4.72 2.21 -3.18
N VAL A 84 5.21 1.97 -4.39
CA VAL A 84 5.64 3.00 -5.34
C VAL A 84 5.10 2.70 -6.75
N PRO A 85 4.95 3.73 -7.62
CA PRO A 85 4.49 3.51 -8.99
C PRO A 85 5.44 2.60 -9.78
N PRO A 86 4.91 1.83 -10.75
CA PRO A 86 5.72 0.95 -11.58
C PRO A 86 6.59 1.71 -12.59
N ALA A 87 6.13 2.87 -13.07
CA ALA A 87 6.89 3.70 -14.00
C ALA A 87 7.74 4.75 -13.26
N PRO A 88 9.04 4.90 -13.59
CA PRO A 88 9.83 6.01 -13.07
C PRO A 88 9.28 7.34 -13.60
N GLY A 89 9.25 8.37 -12.75
CA GLY A 89 8.80 9.72 -13.11
C GLY A 89 7.28 9.95 -13.07
N ALA A 90 6.47 8.93 -12.73
CA ALA A 90 5.05 9.13 -12.49
C ALA A 90 4.82 10.04 -11.27
N ASP A 91 3.87 10.96 -11.37
CA ASP A 91 3.46 11.78 -10.21
C ASP A 91 2.88 10.86 -9.12
N PRO A 92 3.46 10.84 -7.91
CA PRO A 92 3.00 9.93 -6.87
C PRO A 92 1.56 10.20 -6.45
N GLY A 93 1.10 11.47 -6.45
CA GLY A 93 -0.24 11.84 -6.03
C GLY A 93 -1.31 11.36 -7.02
N GLU A 94 -1.09 11.61 -8.30
CA GLU A 94 -1.95 11.15 -9.39
C GLU A 94 -2.01 9.63 -9.44
N TRP A 95 -0.86 8.95 -9.41
CA TRP A 95 -0.80 7.49 -9.38
C TRP A 95 -1.57 6.91 -8.19
N ARG A 96 -1.42 7.53 -7.00
CA ARG A 96 -2.11 7.08 -5.79
C ARG A 96 -3.61 7.14 -5.92
N ARG A 97 -4.12 8.19 -6.55
CA ARG A 97 -5.55 8.38 -6.82
C ARG A 97 -6.03 7.38 -7.86
N GLU A 98 -5.34 7.26 -8.99
CA GLU A 98 -5.70 6.33 -10.07
C GLU A 98 -5.73 4.87 -9.62
N LEU A 99 -4.77 4.46 -8.79
CA LEU A 99 -4.72 3.10 -8.27
C LEU A 99 -5.97 2.76 -7.44
N VAL A 100 -6.41 3.69 -6.59
CA VAL A 100 -7.64 3.51 -5.79
C VAL A 100 -8.85 3.40 -6.71
N VAL A 101 -9.00 4.32 -7.67
CA VAL A 101 -10.13 4.31 -8.62
C VAL A 101 -10.16 3.02 -9.45
N ARG A 102 -8.99 2.54 -9.89
CA ARG A 102 -8.87 1.32 -10.69
C ARG A 102 -9.22 0.06 -9.91
N LEU A 103 -8.89 0.01 -8.62
CA LEU A 103 -9.14 -1.16 -7.77
C LEU A 103 -10.54 -1.14 -7.15
N PHE A 104 -11.08 0.05 -6.89
CA PHE A 104 -12.35 0.25 -6.22
C PHE A 104 -13.16 1.34 -6.96
N PRO A 105 -13.72 1.03 -8.14
CA PRO A 105 -14.47 2.00 -8.94
C PRO A 105 -15.63 2.63 -8.16
N GLU A 106 -16.22 1.88 -7.22
CA GLU A 106 -17.28 2.36 -6.33
C GLU A 106 -16.84 3.53 -5.42
N ALA A 107 -15.54 3.74 -5.23
CA ALA A 107 -15.00 4.84 -4.42
C ALA A 107 -15.01 6.21 -5.16
N SER A 108 -15.50 6.26 -6.40
CA SER A 108 -15.59 7.47 -7.23
C SER A 108 -17.01 8.03 -7.36
N ALA A 109 -17.99 7.41 -6.70
CA ALA A 109 -19.42 7.77 -6.77
C ALA A 109 -19.87 8.61 -5.57
#